data_AF-A0A4R5AIL7-F1
#
_entry.id   AF-A0A4R5AIL7-F1
#
_cell.length_a   1.000
_cell.length_b   1.000
_cell.length_c   1.000
_cell.angle_alpha   90.00
_cell.angle_beta   90.00
_cell.angle_gamma   90.00
#
_symmetry.space_group_name_H-M   'P 1'
#
loop_
_entity.id
_entity.type
_entity.pdbx_description
1 polymer ?
#
loop_
_entity_poly.entity_id
_entity_poly.type
_entity_poly.pdbx_seq_one_letter_code
_entity_poly.pdbx_strand_id
1 'polypeptide(L)' 'MLSGERRIEQAIRIDAPPERVWAYLTDATRLARWWGRAQADPRPGGLLRVAMDGGPEP' A
#
# COMPACT_ATOMS: atom_id res chain seq x y z
N MET A 1 21.93 -17.91 -19.38
CA MET A 1 21.35 -17.47 -18.10
C MET A 1 21.23 -15.94 -18.12
N LEU A 2 20.10 -15.42 -18.55
CA LEU A 2 19.76 -14.00 -18.36
C LEU A 2 18.84 -13.95 -17.14
N SER A 3 19.38 -13.74 -15.93
CA SER A 3 18.54 -13.23 -14.84
C SER A 3 18.47 -11.72 -15.02
N GLY A 4 17.57 -11.29 -15.91
CA GLY A 4 17.21 -9.88 -16.02
C GLY A 4 16.46 -9.43 -14.78
N GLU A 5 16.68 -8.19 -14.38
CA GLU A 5 16.04 -7.56 -13.23
C GLU A 5 14.52 -7.51 -13.45
N ARG A 6 13.73 -8.22 -12.61
CA ARG A 6 12.26 -8.17 -12.68
C ARG A 6 11.75 -6.93 -11.94
N ARG A 7 11.91 -5.76 -12.56
CA ARG A 7 11.40 -4.48 -12.05
C ARG A 7 9.96 -4.26 -12.52
N ILE A 8 9.08 -3.87 -11.59
CA ILE A 8 7.72 -3.41 -11.90
C ILE A 8 7.66 -1.92 -11.55
N GLU A 9 7.22 -1.10 -12.50
CA GLU A 9 7.02 0.34 -12.33
C GLU A 9 5.59 0.72 -12.72
N GLN A 10 4.93 1.50 -11.86
CA GLN A 10 3.60 2.03 -12.05
C GLN A 10 3.58 3.46 -11.51
N ALA A 11 2.93 4.39 -12.22
CA ALA A 11 2.76 5.76 -11.79
C ALA A 11 1.32 6.21 -12.05
N ILE A 12 0.73 6.87 -11.06
CA ILE A 12 -0.61 7.46 -11.15
C ILE A 12 -0.55 8.93 -10.76
N ARG A 13 -1.33 9.77 -11.44
CA ARG A 13 -1.52 11.17 -11.05
C ARG A 13 -2.76 11.26 -10.16
N ILE A 14 -2.59 11.86 -8.99
CA ILE A 14 -3.66 12.10 -8.03
C ILE A 14 -3.77 13.61 -7.84
N ASP A 15 -4.95 14.17 -8.06
CA ASP A 15 -5.23 15.58 -7.80
C ASP A 15 -5.45 15.83 -6.29
N ALA A 16 -4.36 15.69 -5.53
CA ALA A 16 -4.32 15.89 -4.10
C ALA A 16 -2.92 16.30 -3.64
N PRO A 17 -2.81 17.08 -2.56
CA PRO A 17 -1.52 17.39 -1.97
C PRO A 17 -0.85 16.13 -1.39
N PRO A 18 0.50 16.05 -1.37
CA PRO A 18 1.23 14.87 -0.91
C PRO A 18 0.86 14.40 0.49
N GLU A 19 0.57 15.31 1.41
CA GLU A 19 0.22 15.01 2.80
C GLU A 19 -1.10 14.24 2.89
N ARG A 20 -2.05 14.55 1.98
CA ARG A 20 -3.31 13.81 1.89
C ARG A 20 -3.05 12.40 1.38
N VAL A 21 -2.22 12.24 0.35
CA VAL A 21 -1.85 10.92 -0.17
C VAL A 21 -1.13 10.10 0.91
N TRP A 22 -0.17 10.70 1.60
CA TRP A 22 0.58 10.07 2.69
C TRP A 22 -0.32 9.54 3.80
N ALA A 23 -1.33 10.32 4.20
CA ALA A 23 -2.30 9.86 5.19
C ALA A 23 -3.08 8.61 4.71
N TYR A 24 -3.39 8.48 3.42
CA TYR A 24 -4.00 7.27 2.85
C TYR A 24 -3.06 6.06 2.76
N LEU A 25 -1.77 6.26 2.99
CA LEU A 25 -0.74 5.21 3.03
C LEU A 25 -0.34 4.81 4.46
N THR A 26 -0.71 5.61 5.48
CA THR A 26 -0.24 5.44 6.86
C THR A 26 -1.35 5.27 7.89
N ASP A 27 -2.54 5.81 7.61
CA ASP A 27 -3.71 5.66 8.47
C ASP A 27 -4.46 4.36 8.14
N ALA A 28 -4.61 3.48 9.13
CA ALA A 28 -5.27 2.18 8.96
C ALA A 28 -6.72 2.29 8.48
N THR A 29 -7.48 3.27 8.96
CA THR A 29 -8.86 3.51 8.54
C THR A 29 -8.93 3.99 7.09
N ARG A 30 -7.95 4.77 6.62
CA ARG A 30 -7.90 5.23 5.23
C ARG A 30 -7.40 4.13 4.28
N LEU A 31 -6.42 3.34 4.69
CA LEU A 31 -5.95 2.15 3.96
C LEU A 31 -7.11 1.19 3.69
N ALA A 32 -7.97 0.97 4.69
CA ALA A 32 -9.14 0.12 4.59
C ALA A 32 -10.19 0.55 3.55
N ARG A 33 -10.13 1.80 3.07
CA ARG A 33 -11.06 2.29 2.05
C ARG A 33 -10.73 1.85 0.63
N TRP A 34 -9.49 1.43 0.37
CA TRP A 34 -9.06 1.15 -1.01
C TRP A 34 -8.24 -0.13 -1.15
N TRP A 35 -7.53 -0.58 -0.11
CA TRP A 35 -6.66 -1.76 -0.18
C TRP A 35 -7.27 -2.98 0.52
N GLY A 36 -7.87 -2.79 1.70
CA GLY A 36 -8.47 -3.86 2.49
C GLY A 36 -8.29 -3.64 3.99
N ARG A 37 -8.90 -4.49 4.83
CA ARG A 37 -8.85 -4.33 6.29
C ARG A 37 -7.40 -4.25 6.78
N ALA A 38 -7.04 -3.14 7.41
CA ALA A 38 -5.64 -2.80 7.71
C ALA A 38 -5.37 -2.59 9.21
N GLN A 39 -4.15 -2.94 9.61
CA GLN A 39 -3.50 -2.52 10.86
C GLN A 39 -2.18 -1.86 10.48
N ALA A 40 -1.88 -0.68 11.04
CA ALA A 40 -0.70 0.09 10.68
C ALA A 40 -0.09 0.82 11.90
N ASP A 41 1.24 0.74 12.03
CA ASP A 41 2.07 1.57 12.89
C ASP A 41 3.13 2.26 11.99
N PRO A 42 2.91 3.51 11.55
CA PRO A 42 3.72 4.16 10.52
C PRO A 42 5.01 4.76 11.09
N ARG A 43 5.85 3.90 11.67
CA ARG A 43 7.19 4.21 12.14
C ARG A 43 8.18 3.23 11.51
N PRO A 44 9.47 3.57 11.39
CA PRO A 44 10.47 2.60 10.96
C PRO A 44 10.42 1.33 11.83
N GLY A 45 10.28 0.17 11.19
CA GLY A 45 10.12 -1.13 11.87
C GLY A 45 8.70 -1.43 12.40
N GLY A 46 7.73 -0.54 12.20
CA GLY A 46 6.34 -0.74 12.61
C GLY A 46 5.59 -1.74 11.72
N LEU A 47 4.49 -2.27 12.25
CA LEU A 47 3.66 -3.27 11.59
C LEU A 47 2.80 -2.62 10.49
N LEU A 48 2.75 -3.27 9.31
CA LEU A 48 1.68 -3.11 8.33
C LEU A 48 1.10 -4.49 8.03
N ARG A 49 -0.18 -4.70 8.32
CA ARG A 49 -0.93 -5.91 7.96
C ARG A 49 -2.18 -5.50 7.20
N VAL A 50 -2.37 -6.03 6.00
CA VAL A 50 -3.56 -5.79 5.17
C VAL A 50 -4.18 -7.14 4.79
N ALA A 51 -5.44 -7.33 5.13
CA ALA A 51 -6.26 -8.42 4.61
C ALA A 51 -7.00 -7.91 3.37
N MET A 52 -6.47 -8.23 2.20
CA MET A 52 -7.10 -7.92 0.91
C MET A 52 -8.26 -8.89 0.69
N ASP A 53 -9.49 -8.38 0.67
CA ASP A 53 -10.65 -9.21 0.37
C ASP A 53 -10.62 -9.57 -1.14
N GLY A 54 -10.65 -10.87 -1.47
CA GLY A 54 -10.70 -11.36 -2.86
C GLY A 54 -9.35 -11.53 -3.57
N GLY A 55 -8.22 -11.54 -2.85
CA GLY A 55 -6.94 -11.98 -3.41
C GLY A 55 -6.99 -13.46 -3.84
N PRO A 56 -6.07 -13.91 -4.73
CA PRO A 56 -5.95 -15.33 -5.03
C PRO A 56 -5.76 -16.13 -3.73
N GLU A 57 -6.48 -17.24 -3.58
CA GLU A 57 -6.19 -18.20 -2.50
C GLU A 57 -4.73 -18.66 -2.64
N PRO A 58 -3.99 -18.81 -1.52
CA PRO A 58 -2.60 -19.23 -1.54
C PRO A 58 -2.39 -20.65 -2.09
#